data_AF-A0A967GQT9-F1
#
_entry.id   AF-A0A967GQT9-F1
#
_cell.length_a   1.000
_cell.length_b   1.000
_cell.length_c   1.000
_cell.angle_alpha   90.00
_cell.angle_beta   90.00
_cell.angle_gamma   90.00
#
_symmetry.space_group_name_H-M   'P 1'
#
loop_
_entity.id
_entity.type
_entity.pdbx_description
1 polymer ?
#
loop_
_entity_poly.entity_id
_entity_poly.type
_entity_poly.pdbx_seq_one_letter_code
_entity_poly.pdbx_strand_id
1 'polypeptide(L)'
;TGIPGFDETADAGLDLKYGLTDGLTMDVTVNPDFAQVEADVQEVNLTQFPQFFPEKRDFFLENSGLFYLGDTPRNTRVATMPRRDEDMLMFFSRRMGLSAGGSPIGIDGGIRLTGQQGGVQVGALALRTRNLGTIPDNDFAVLRV
;
A
#
# COMPACT_ATOMS: atom_id res chain seq x y z
N THR A 1 -0.61 0.88 -47.80
CA THR A 1 -0.29 -0.17 -46.81
C THR A 1 -0.09 0.51 -45.47
N GLY A 2 -1.09 0.42 -44.59
CA GLY A 2 -1.07 1.11 -43.29
C GLY A 2 -0.17 0.38 -42.31
N ILE A 3 0.80 1.10 -41.74
CA ILE A 3 1.60 0.64 -40.61
C ILE A 3 0.68 0.64 -39.36
N PRO A 4 0.63 -0.44 -38.57
CA PRO A 4 -0.11 -0.45 -37.31
C PRO A 4 0.53 0.59 -36.38
N GLY A 5 -0.24 1.59 -35.98
CA GLY A 5 0.14 2.46 -34.87
C GLY A 5 0.19 1.61 -33.62
N PHE A 6 1.36 1.53 -33.00
CA PHE A 6 1.44 1.14 -31.60
C PHE A 6 0.74 2.26 -30.83
N ASP A 7 -0.41 1.96 -30.19
CA ASP A 7 -0.91 2.84 -29.13
C ASP A 7 0.10 2.75 -27.99
N GLU A 8 1.09 3.64 -28.02
CA GLU A 8 2.16 3.77 -27.05
C GLU A 8 1.64 4.55 -25.83
N THR A 9 0.66 3.99 -25.10
CA THR A 9 0.41 4.44 -23.73
C THR A 9 1.52 3.88 -22.87
N ALA A 10 2.62 4.63 -22.77
CA ALA A 10 3.69 4.35 -21.83
C ALA A 10 3.17 4.61 -20.41
N ASP A 11 2.80 3.55 -19.69
CA ASP A 11 2.56 3.61 -18.25
C ASP A 11 3.90 3.54 -17.52
N ALA A 12 4.27 4.64 -16.85
CA ALA A 12 5.48 4.74 -16.05
C ALA A 12 5.14 5.18 -14.62
N GLY A 13 5.75 4.49 -13.65
CA GLY A 13 5.72 4.84 -12.24
C GLY A 13 7.03 5.46 -11.77
N LEU A 14 6.97 6.23 -10.69
CA LEU A 14 8.14 6.80 -10.03
C LEU A 14 8.04 6.61 -8.52
N ASP A 15 9.08 6.03 -7.93
CA ASP A 15 9.26 5.89 -6.49
C ASP A 15 10.49 6.68 -6.04
N LEU A 16 10.32 7.49 -5.00
CA LEU A 16 11.37 8.29 -4.38
C LEU A 16 11.42 8.01 -2.89
N LYS A 17 12.62 7.86 -2.36
CA LYS A 17 12.87 7.68 -0.93
C LYS A 17 13.93 8.64 -0.45
N TYR A 18 13.64 9.31 0.67
CA TYR A 18 14.49 10.36 1.21
C TYR A 18 14.56 10.30 2.74
N GLY A 19 15.79 10.22 3.28
CA GLY A 19 16.03 10.36 4.71
C GLY A 19 16.00 11.83 5.12
N LEU A 20 14.95 12.27 5.81
CA LEU A 20 14.83 13.64 6.32
C LEU A 20 15.79 13.91 7.49
N THR A 21 16.00 12.91 8.35
CA THR A 21 16.98 12.90 9.44
C THR A 21 17.50 11.47 9.64
N ASP A 22 18.50 11.28 10.50
CA ASP A 22 19.04 9.94 10.82
C ASP A 22 17.98 8.92 11.30
N GLY A 23 16.86 9.41 11.85
CA GLY A 23 15.76 8.58 12.33
C GLY A 23 14.46 8.69 11.52
N LEU A 24 14.38 9.52 10.48
CA LEU A 24 13.11 9.85 9.81
C LEU A 24 13.23 9.71 8.29
N THR A 25 12.38 8.88 7.69
CA THR A 25 12.36 8.61 6.25
C THR A 25 11.02 8.99 5.64
N MET A 26 11.07 9.58 4.45
CA MET A 26 9.93 9.90 3.60
C MET A 26 10.00 9.07 2.31
N ASP A 27 8.91 8.41 1.98
CA ASP A 27 8.72 7.67 0.74
C ASP A 27 7.58 8.33 -0.05
N VAL A 28 7.78 8.50 -1.35
CA VAL A 28 6.80 9.09 -2.27
C VAL A 28 6.70 8.18 -3.48
N THR A 29 5.47 7.86 -3.88
CA THR A 29 5.18 7.09 -5.07
C THR A 29 4.20 7.83 -5.96
N VAL A 30 4.41 7.78 -7.27
CA VAL A 30 3.56 8.39 -8.30
C VAL A 30 3.32 7.35 -9.38
N ASN A 31 2.05 7.11 -9.70
CA ASN A 31 1.61 6.07 -10.62
C ASN A 31 2.32 4.71 -10.39
N PRO A 32 2.34 4.16 -9.16
CA PRO A 32 2.97 2.88 -8.91
C PRO A 32 2.32 1.75 -9.70
N ASP A 33 3.15 0.88 -10.28
CA ASP A 33 2.69 -0.36 -10.90
C ASP A 33 2.47 -1.45 -9.85
N PHE A 34 1.42 -1.26 -9.05
CA PHE A 34 0.99 -2.23 -8.05
C PHE A 34 0.19 -3.39 -8.63
N ALA A 35 -0.43 -3.18 -9.81
CA ALA A 35 -1.24 -4.19 -10.47
C ALA A 35 -0.40 -5.43 -10.81
N GLN A 36 0.87 -5.24 -11.24
CA GLN A 36 1.77 -6.36 -11.50
C GLN A 36 2.09 -7.18 -10.23
N VAL A 37 2.26 -6.52 -9.08
CA VAL A 37 2.64 -7.17 -7.82
C VAL A 37 1.49 -8.01 -7.24
N GLU A 38 0.23 -7.61 -7.50
CA GLU A 38 -0.97 -8.29 -7.00
C GLU A 38 -1.59 -9.29 -8.00
N ALA A 39 -1.35 -9.14 -9.31
CA ALA A 39 -1.97 -9.95 -10.36
C ALA A 39 -1.67 -11.46 -10.31
N ASP A 40 -0.68 -11.89 -9.52
CA ASP A 40 -0.25 -13.29 -9.43
C ASP A 40 -1.14 -14.20 -8.57
N VAL A 41 -2.28 -13.73 -8.04
CA VAL A 41 -3.18 -14.60 -7.25
C VAL A 41 -4.66 -14.38 -7.59
N GLN A 42 -5.09 -14.91 -8.73
CA GLN A 42 -6.51 -14.99 -9.07
C GLN A 42 -7.14 -16.24 -8.42
N GLU A 43 -7.53 -16.12 -7.16
CA GLU A 43 -8.31 -17.15 -6.48
C GLU A 43 -9.82 -16.82 -6.54
N VAL A 44 -10.61 -17.78 -7.03
CA VAL A 44 -12.07 -17.66 -7.03
C VAL A 44 -12.56 -17.93 -5.61
N ASN A 45 -12.96 -16.88 -4.89
CA ASN A 45 -13.51 -17.04 -3.56
C ASN A 45 -14.94 -17.60 -3.62
N LEU A 46 -15.05 -18.92 -3.48
CA LEU A 46 -16.33 -19.66 -3.46
C LEU A 46 -16.96 -19.74 -2.06
N THR A 47 -16.43 -19.01 -1.08
CA THR A 47 -16.90 -19.03 0.32
C THR A 47 -17.53 -17.69 0.71
N GLN A 48 -18.35 -17.70 1.77
CA GLN A 48 -18.95 -16.47 2.33
C GLN A 48 -17.96 -15.59 3.13
N PHE A 49 -16.69 -16.01 3.22
CA PHE A 49 -15.69 -15.33 4.03
C PHE A 49 -14.76 -14.49 3.15
N PRO A 50 -14.33 -13.29 3.60
CA PRO A 50 -13.33 -12.52 2.88
C PRO A 50 -12.02 -13.30 2.78
N GLN A 51 -11.43 -13.34 1.59
CA GLN A 51 -10.15 -13.97 1.35
C GLN A 51 -9.00 -13.05 1.81
N PHE A 52 -7.99 -13.63 2.46
CA PHE A 52 -6.80 -12.92 2.95
C PHE A 52 -5.62 -13.20 2.01
N PHE A 53 -5.08 -12.16 1.35
CA PHE A 53 -3.96 -12.25 0.40
C PHE A 53 -2.72 -11.48 0.87
N PRO A 54 -1.63 -12.09 1.37
CA PRO A 54 -0.49 -11.34 1.96
C PRO A 54 -0.14 -10.07 1.16
N GLU A 55 -0.06 -8.91 1.83
CA GLU A 55 0.35 -7.65 1.15
C GLU A 55 1.77 -7.83 0.60
N LYS A 56 2.00 -7.39 -0.64
CA LYS A 56 3.28 -7.60 -1.35
C LYS A 56 3.92 -6.31 -1.85
N ARG A 57 3.22 -5.18 -1.84
CA ARG A 57 3.73 -3.91 -2.34
C ARG A 57 4.63 -3.28 -1.30
N ASP A 58 5.89 -3.03 -1.66
CA ASP A 58 6.93 -2.53 -0.75
C ASP A 58 6.55 -1.20 -0.07
N PHE A 59 5.80 -0.35 -0.77
CA PHE A 59 5.25 0.90 -0.22
C PHE A 59 4.34 0.69 1.01
N PHE A 60 3.69 -0.47 1.14
CA PHE A 60 2.88 -0.78 2.32
C PHE A 60 3.58 -1.68 3.33
N LEU A 61 4.56 -2.46 2.90
CA LEU A 61 5.28 -3.38 3.76
C LEU A 61 6.38 -2.70 4.57
N GLU A 62 7.13 -1.82 3.93
CA GLU A 62 8.28 -1.22 4.56
C GLU A 62 7.87 -0.31 5.74
N ASN A 63 8.56 -0.44 6.87
CA ASN A 63 8.28 0.32 8.10
C ASN A 63 6.82 0.22 8.60
N SER A 64 6.02 -0.72 8.07
CA SER A 64 4.62 -0.95 8.45
C SER A 64 4.45 -1.30 9.93
N GLY A 65 5.49 -1.87 10.54
CA GLY A 65 5.54 -2.13 11.98
C GLY A 65 5.36 -0.88 12.85
N LEU A 66 5.64 0.33 12.33
CA LEU A 66 5.40 1.58 13.04
C LEU A 66 3.91 1.97 13.10
N PHE A 67 3.06 1.36 12.28
CA PHE A 67 1.61 1.58 12.29
C PHE A 67 0.85 0.47 13.02
N TYR A 68 1.55 -0.39 13.76
CA TYR A 68 0.94 -1.44 14.55
C TYR A 68 0.42 -0.88 15.89
N LEU A 69 -0.86 -1.12 16.19
CA LEU A 69 -1.45 -0.93 17.51
C LEU A 69 -1.13 -2.14 18.38
N GLY A 70 -0.41 -1.97 19.49
CA GLY A 70 -0.15 -3.03 20.45
C GLY A 70 1.31 -3.11 20.90
N ASP A 71 1.55 -3.86 21.98
CA ASP A 71 2.79 -3.82 22.78
C ASP A 71 3.98 -4.58 22.15
N THR A 72 3.95 -4.89 20.85
CA THR A 72 5.07 -5.60 20.19
C THR A 72 5.18 -5.22 18.71
N PRO A 73 6.23 -4.49 18.30
CA PRO A 73 6.54 -4.23 16.90
C PRO A 73 6.72 -5.55 16.14
N ARG A 74 6.29 -5.59 14.87
CA ARG A 74 6.45 -6.75 13.98
C ARG A 74 7.88 -7.31 13.92
N ASN A 75 8.89 -6.49 14.19
CA ASN A 75 10.31 -6.89 14.16
C ASN A 75 10.72 -7.82 15.31
N THR A 76 9.90 -8.01 16.35
CA THR A 76 10.26 -8.83 17.54
C THR A 76 9.48 -10.14 17.64
N ARG A 77 8.53 -10.41 16.73
CA ARG A 77 7.74 -11.65 16.78
C ARG A 77 8.42 -12.81 16.05
N VAL A 78 9.09 -13.67 16.81
CA VAL A 78 9.39 -15.06 16.39
C VAL A 78 8.10 -15.87 16.50
N ALA A 79 7.21 -15.77 15.52
CA ALA A 79 6.02 -16.60 15.44
C ALA A 79 6.07 -17.47 14.18
N THR A 80 6.29 -18.76 14.36
CA THR A 80 6.45 -19.80 13.32
C THR A 80 5.15 -20.13 12.56
N MET A 81 4.09 -19.32 12.71
CA MET A 81 2.80 -19.50 12.02
C MET A 81 2.18 -18.14 11.72
N PRO A 82 1.71 -17.87 10.48
CA PRO A 82 0.96 -16.66 10.17
C PRO A 82 -0.37 -16.70 10.92
N ARG A 83 -0.56 -15.81 11.91
CA ARG A 83 -1.85 -15.60 12.59
C ARG A 83 -2.60 -14.45 11.90
N ARG A 84 -3.91 -14.43 12.10
CA ARG A 84 -4.89 -13.41 11.66
C ARG A 84 -4.63 -11.99 12.24
N ASP A 85 -3.39 -11.68 12.61
CA ASP A 85 -2.98 -10.47 13.33
C ASP A 85 -2.64 -9.30 12.37
N GLU A 86 -3.04 -9.37 11.10
CA GLU A 86 -3.07 -8.21 10.19
C GLU A 86 -4.04 -7.12 10.71
N ASP A 87 -4.96 -7.49 11.61
CA ASP A 87 -6.05 -6.68 12.15
C ASP A 87 -5.63 -5.50 13.06
N MET A 88 -4.34 -5.34 13.37
CA MET A 88 -3.87 -4.25 14.24
C MET A 88 -2.99 -3.22 13.52
N LEU A 89 -2.86 -3.29 12.19
CA LEU A 89 -2.32 -2.17 11.42
C LEU A 89 -3.36 -1.05 11.35
N MET A 90 -2.94 0.19 11.61
CA MET A 90 -3.82 1.37 11.50
C MET A 90 -4.26 1.66 10.05
N PHE A 91 -3.67 1.00 9.06
CA PHE A 91 -4.12 1.03 7.67
C PHE A 91 -4.33 -0.40 7.13
N PHE A 92 -5.37 -0.56 6.31
CA PHE A 92 -5.63 -1.79 5.57
C PHE A 92 -5.19 -1.61 4.13
N SER A 93 -3.95 -1.98 3.84
CA SER A 93 -3.35 -1.79 2.51
C SER A 93 -4.17 -2.44 1.39
N ARG A 94 -4.72 -3.64 1.62
CA ARG A 94 -5.60 -4.32 0.64
C ARG A 94 -6.88 -3.57 0.28
N ARG A 95 -7.36 -2.67 1.14
CA ARG A 95 -8.51 -1.82 0.79
C ARG A 95 -8.09 -0.61 -0.05
N MET A 96 -6.82 -0.22 0.03
CA MET A 96 -6.26 0.88 -0.74
C MET A 96 -5.92 0.39 -2.15
N GLY A 97 -6.70 0.86 -3.12
CA GLY A 97 -6.66 0.36 -4.50
C GLY A 97 -7.75 -0.65 -4.84
N LEU A 98 -8.85 -0.71 -4.06
CA LEU A 98 -10.06 -1.46 -4.43
C LEU A 98 -11.27 -0.52 -4.49
N SER A 99 -12.17 -0.78 -5.43
CA SER A 99 -13.50 -0.18 -5.45
C SER A 99 -14.40 -0.76 -4.36
N ALA A 100 -15.55 -0.11 -4.11
CA ALA A 100 -16.57 -0.64 -3.21
C ALA A 100 -17.08 -2.05 -3.61
N GLY A 101 -16.96 -2.41 -4.90
CA GLY A 101 -17.29 -3.73 -5.42
C GLY A 101 -16.11 -4.73 -5.43
N GLY A 102 -14.95 -4.35 -4.91
CA GLY A 102 -13.75 -5.21 -4.84
C GLY A 102 -12.94 -5.30 -6.14
N SER A 103 -13.27 -4.51 -7.17
CA SER A 103 -12.43 -4.42 -8.38
C SER A 103 -11.17 -3.60 -8.10
N PRO A 104 -9.97 -4.04 -8.56
CA PRO A 104 -8.74 -3.28 -8.45
C PRO A 104 -8.81 -1.91 -9.11
N ILE A 105 -8.27 -0.89 -8.44
CA ILE A 105 -8.11 0.47 -8.92
C ILE A 105 -6.64 0.84 -8.75
N GLY A 106 -6.04 1.40 -9.81
CA GLY A 106 -4.69 1.95 -9.74
C GLY A 106 -4.56 3.04 -8.68
N ILE A 107 -3.33 3.27 -8.24
CA ILE A 107 -3.01 4.34 -7.30
C ILE A 107 -2.35 5.45 -8.11
N ASP A 108 -2.83 6.70 -7.96
CA ASP A 108 -2.24 7.84 -8.66
C ASP A 108 -0.98 8.31 -7.94
N GLY A 109 -0.95 8.17 -6.62
CA GLY A 109 0.24 8.38 -5.83
C GLY A 109 0.00 8.25 -4.33
N GLY A 110 1.09 8.27 -3.59
CA GLY A 110 1.08 8.17 -2.14
C GLY A 110 2.34 8.74 -1.53
N ILE A 111 2.23 9.13 -0.26
CA ILE A 111 3.32 9.57 0.56
C ILE A 111 3.29 8.82 1.88
N ARG A 112 4.46 8.43 2.37
CA ARG A 112 4.66 7.81 3.66
C ARG A 112 5.80 8.53 4.37
N LEU A 113 5.60 8.79 5.65
CA LEU A 113 6.60 9.36 6.54
C LEU A 113 6.69 8.46 7.76
N THR A 114 7.86 7.91 8.03
CA THR A 114 8.04 6.97 9.15
C THR A 114 9.37 7.18 9.82
N GLY A 115 9.38 7.11 11.15
CA GLY A 115 10.63 7.17 11.89
C GLY A 115 10.49 7.57 13.35
N GLN A 116 11.59 8.04 13.90
CA GLN A 116 11.68 8.61 15.23
C GLN A 116 12.24 10.03 15.16
N GLN A 117 11.61 10.97 15.86
CA GLN A 117 12.09 12.34 16.02
C GLN A 117 12.10 12.68 17.51
N GLY A 118 13.28 13.02 18.05
CA GLY A 118 13.40 13.44 19.46
C GLY A 118 12.95 12.38 20.47
N GLY A 119 13.10 11.09 20.15
CA GLY A 119 12.65 9.99 21.00
C GLY A 119 11.21 9.52 20.75
N VAL A 120 10.41 10.29 20.00
CA VAL A 120 9.01 9.97 19.68
C VAL A 120 8.92 9.25 18.33
N GLN A 121 8.17 8.15 18.27
CA GLN A 121 7.92 7.43 17.01
C GLN A 121 6.77 8.10 16.27
N VAL A 122 6.99 8.47 15.01
CA VAL A 122 5.97 9.09 14.17
C VAL A 122 5.75 8.26 12.91
N GLY A 123 4.50 8.20 12.48
CA GLY A 123 4.08 7.55 11.25
C GLY A 123 2.96 8.34 10.59
N ALA A 124 3.11 8.71 9.33
CA ALA A 124 2.05 9.25 8.51
C ALA A 124 2.02 8.54 7.17
N LEU A 125 0.83 8.28 6.65
CA LEU A 125 0.63 7.72 5.32
C LEU A 125 -0.56 8.43 4.69
N ALA A 126 -0.43 8.84 3.45
CA ALA A 126 -1.53 9.37 2.65
C ALA A 126 -1.46 8.83 1.23
N LEU A 127 -2.61 8.58 0.62
CA LEU A 127 -2.70 7.90 -0.66
C LEU A 127 -3.97 8.27 -1.42
N ARG A 128 -3.88 8.38 -2.74
CA ARG A 128 -5.02 8.62 -3.63
C ARG A 128 -5.15 7.54 -4.68
N THR A 129 -6.36 6.99 -4.85
CA THR A 129 -6.66 6.05 -5.94
C THR A 129 -7.07 6.77 -7.21
N ARG A 130 -6.91 6.09 -8.35
CA ARG A 130 -7.29 6.60 -9.67
C ARG A 130 -8.79 6.75 -9.84
N ASN A 131 -9.19 7.81 -10.51
CA ASN A 131 -10.55 7.97 -10.99
C ASN A 131 -10.72 7.26 -12.35
N LEU A 132 -11.70 6.34 -12.45
CA LEU A 132 -11.98 5.58 -13.68
C LEU A 132 -13.31 5.99 -14.33
N GLY A 133 -13.81 7.19 -14.01
CA GLY A 133 -15.07 7.75 -14.52
C GLY A 133 -16.30 7.17 -13.82
N THR A 134 -16.52 5.85 -13.94
CA THR A 134 -17.63 5.15 -13.25
C THR A 134 -17.31 4.80 -11.80
N ILE A 135 -16.03 4.78 -11.45
CA ILE A 135 -15.52 4.54 -10.11
C ILE A 135 -14.76 5.81 -9.68
N PRO A 136 -15.27 6.55 -8.67
CA PRO A 136 -14.58 7.74 -8.18
C PRO A 136 -13.27 7.39 -7.47
N ASP A 137 -12.36 8.35 -7.43
CA ASP A 137 -11.16 8.31 -6.62
C ASP A 137 -11.47 8.35 -5.12
N ASN A 138 -10.53 7.87 -4.31
CA ASN A 138 -10.60 7.86 -2.85
C ASN A 138 -9.26 8.31 -2.26
N ASP A 139 -9.35 9.09 -1.19
CA ASP A 139 -8.22 9.51 -0.37
C ASP A 139 -8.17 8.70 0.92
N PHE A 140 -6.99 8.17 1.23
CA PHE A 140 -6.70 7.45 2.46
C PHE A 140 -5.64 8.23 3.23
N ALA A 141 -5.80 8.35 4.54
CA ALA A 141 -4.81 8.98 5.41
C ALA A 141 -4.76 8.30 6.78
N VAL A 142 -3.56 8.11 7.31
CA VAL A 142 -3.30 7.58 8.65
C VAL A 142 -2.18 8.39 9.30
N LEU A 143 -2.33 8.69 10.58
CA LEU A 143 -1.35 9.41 11.39
C LEU A 143 -1.18 8.73 12.75
N ARG A 144 0.07 8.64 13.21
CA ARG A 144 0.49 8.12 14.52
C ARG A 144 1.64 8.96 15.08
N VAL A 145 1.59 9.21 16.39
CA VAL A 145 2.62 9.85 17.22
C VAL A 145 2.77 9.08 18.52
#